data_AF-A0A9X1ZTP7-F1
#
_entry.id   AF-A0A9X1ZTP7-F1
#
_cell.length_a   1.000
_cell.length_b   1.000
_cell.length_c   1.000
_cell.angle_alpha   90.00
_cell.angle_beta   90.00
_cell.angle_gamma   90.00
#
_symmetry.space_group_name_H-M   'P 1'
#
loop_
_entity.id
_entity.type
_entity.pdbx_description
1 polymer ?
#
loop_
_entity_poly.entity_id
_entity_poly.type
_entity_poly.pdbx_seq_one_letter_code
_entity_poly.pdbx_strand_id
1 'polypeptide(L)'
;MIQLLWSILNITILLFFLYLFVGFLFQGKKIFEGKFKSLSIAILVLGVFHIVSANDTEKLDHSININNDYNPENNTLIKTIILEDNLTMKFNLSILYSNSNGTLIPIKATSYLSGLLCGYDWKIKSVNTSNKDGKQKKKFTAIGTLEWKLFGIKIYSQRKSFKGRI
;
A
#
# COMPACT_ATOMS: atom_id res chain seq x y z
N MET A 1 0.78 15.42 7.34
CA MET A 1 1.80 15.58 8.40
C MET A 1 1.81 14.41 9.37
N ILE A 2 0.63 13.95 9.85
CA ILE A 2 0.54 12.72 10.65
C ILE A 2 1.20 11.51 9.97
N GLN A 3 1.16 11.46 8.63
CA GLN A 3 1.74 10.34 7.92
C GLN A 3 3.26 10.24 8.08
N LEU A 4 3.94 11.39 8.09
CA LEU A 4 5.38 11.50 8.27
C LEU A 4 5.78 11.05 9.68
N LEU A 5 5.06 11.51 10.70
CA LEU A 5 5.31 11.14 12.10
C LEU A 5 5.20 9.62 12.29
N TRP A 6 4.19 8.99 11.69
CA TRP A 6 4.01 7.55 11.77
C TRP A 6 5.12 6.77 11.05
N SER A 7 5.61 7.26 9.91
CA SER A 7 6.77 6.65 9.24
C SER A 7 8.05 6.79 10.06
N ILE A 8 8.29 7.96 10.67
CA ILE A 8 9.42 8.17 11.57
C ILE A 8 9.35 7.20 12.75
N LEU A 9 8.18 7.05 13.37
CA LEU A 9 7.97 6.09 14.46
C LEU A 9 8.32 4.65 14.03
N ASN A 10 7.85 4.22 12.86
CA ASN A 10 8.18 2.89 12.32
C ASN A 10 9.69 2.72 12.09
N ILE A 11 10.36 3.72 11.53
CA ILE A 11 11.81 3.71 11.31
C ILE A 11 12.56 3.63 12.64
N THR A 12 12.17 4.41 13.64
CA THR A 12 12.80 4.38 14.96
C THR A 12 12.68 3.00 15.61
N ILE A 13 11.51 2.38 15.55
CA ILE A 13 11.31 1.02 16.07
C ILE A 13 12.16 0.00 15.30
N LEU A 14 12.24 0.13 13.97
CA LEU A 14 13.08 -0.74 13.15
C LEU A 14 14.57 -0.61 13.49
N LEU A 15 15.07 0.61 13.62
CA LEU A 15 16.46 0.85 14.02
C LEU A 15 16.75 0.32 15.42
N PHE A 16 15.81 0.51 16.36
CA PHE A 16 15.94 -0.03 17.71
C PHE A 16 15.92 -1.56 17.71
N PHE A 17 15.06 -2.19 16.92
CA PHE A 17 15.07 -3.64 16.72
C PHE A 17 16.41 -4.13 16.16
N LEU A 18 16.95 -3.47 15.13
CA LEU A 18 18.25 -3.84 14.55
C LEU A 18 19.39 -3.71 15.57
N TYR A 19 19.39 -2.63 16.36
CA TYR A 19 20.33 -2.44 17.46
C TYR A 19 20.26 -3.58 18.48
N LEU A 20 19.05 -3.96 18.90
CA LEU A 20 18.85 -5.07 19.84
C LEU A 20 19.25 -6.40 19.24
N PHE A 21 18.92 -6.64 17.97
CA PHE A 21 19.24 -7.89 17.28
C PHE A 21 20.75 -8.07 17.16
N VAL A 22 21.47 -7.05 16.67
CA VAL A 22 22.93 -7.05 16.57
C VAL A 22 23.57 -7.14 17.96
N GLY A 23 23.11 -6.33 18.91
CA GLY A 23 23.61 -6.34 20.28
C GLY A 23 23.43 -7.69 20.97
N PHE A 24 22.32 -8.37 20.73
CA PHE A 24 22.07 -9.72 21.24
C PHE A 24 23.05 -10.75 20.65
N LEU A 25 23.42 -10.63 19.37
CA LEU A 25 24.39 -11.53 18.74
C LEU A 25 25.82 -11.36 19.31
N PHE A 26 26.25 -10.13 19.59
CA PHE A 26 27.62 -9.87 20.06
C PHE A 26 27.78 -9.90 21.59
N GLN A 27 26.79 -9.38 22.33
CA GLN A 27 26.88 -9.19 23.79
C GLN A 27 25.97 -10.17 24.55
N GLY A 28 25.16 -10.97 23.84
CA GLY A 28 24.24 -11.92 24.45
C GLY A 28 23.18 -11.22 25.29
N LYS A 29 22.91 -11.77 26.48
CA LYS A 29 21.88 -11.23 27.38
C LYS A 29 22.23 -9.88 28.01
N LYS A 30 23.50 -9.46 27.98
CA LYS A 30 23.97 -8.21 28.62
C LYS A 30 23.31 -6.96 28.03
N ILE A 31 22.93 -6.99 26.75
CA ILE A 31 22.23 -5.89 26.08
C ILE A 31 20.88 -5.53 26.74
N PHE A 32 20.31 -6.46 27.53
CA PHE A 32 19.03 -6.30 28.20
C PHE A 32 19.13 -5.91 29.67
N GLU A 33 20.32 -5.62 30.20
CA GLU A 33 20.54 -5.30 31.62
C GLU A 33 20.08 -3.88 32.02
N GLY A 34 19.33 -3.18 31.16
CA GLY A 34 18.80 -1.83 31.41
C GLY A 34 17.36 -1.77 31.94
N LYS A 35 16.93 -0.55 32.32
CA LYS A 35 15.58 -0.26 32.86
C LYS A 35 14.42 -0.71 31.95
N PHE A 36 14.65 -0.82 30.64
CA PHE A 36 13.64 -1.20 29.65
C PHE A 36 13.72 -2.67 29.19
N LYS A 37 14.32 -3.55 30.00
CA LYS A 37 14.52 -4.98 29.70
C LYS A 37 13.29 -5.65 29.04
N SER A 38 12.12 -5.52 29.66
CA SER A 38 10.90 -6.19 29.17
C SER A 38 10.46 -5.67 27.80
N LEU A 39 10.53 -4.36 27.57
CA LEU A 39 10.16 -3.74 26.31
C LEU A 39 11.12 -4.15 25.19
N SER A 40 12.42 -4.16 25.49
CA SER A 40 13.45 -4.60 24.54
C SER A 40 13.27 -6.06 24.12
N ILE A 41 12.98 -6.94 25.07
CA ILE A 41 12.71 -8.35 24.77
C ILE A 41 11.44 -8.48 23.91
N ALA A 42 10.37 -7.76 24.25
CA ALA A 42 9.13 -7.79 23.47
C ALA A 42 9.35 -7.33 22.02
N ILE A 43 10.09 -6.24 21.81
CA ILE A 43 10.39 -5.72 20.47
C ILE A 43 11.24 -6.72 19.67
N LEU A 44 12.24 -7.35 20.30
CA LEU A 44 13.05 -8.37 19.65
C LEU A 44 12.20 -9.58 19.22
N VAL A 45 11.37 -10.10 20.13
CA VAL A 45 10.50 -11.25 19.85
C VAL A 45 9.51 -10.94 18.74
N LEU A 46 8.83 -9.79 18.82
CA LEU A 46 7.88 -9.35 17.78
C LEU A 46 8.57 -9.18 16.42
N GLY A 47 9.79 -8.64 16.40
CA GLY A 47 10.53 -8.46 15.15
C GLY A 47 10.97 -9.77 14.52
N VAL A 48 11.48 -10.72 15.32
CA VAL A 48 11.81 -12.07 14.81
C VAL A 48 10.55 -12.78 14.33
N PHE A 49 9.46 -12.73 15.10
CA PHE A 49 8.17 -13.31 14.71
C PHE A 49 7.67 -12.73 13.39
N HIS A 50 7.78 -11.41 13.20
CA HIS A 50 7.37 -10.75 11.97
C HIS A 50 8.19 -11.22 10.76
N ILE A 51 9.51 -11.36 10.90
CA ILE A 51 10.39 -11.87 9.83
C ILE A 51 10.01 -13.30 9.45
N VAL A 52 9.76 -14.17 10.44
CA VAL A 52 9.37 -15.57 10.19
C VAL A 52 7.99 -15.65 9.53
N SER A 53 7.04 -14.83 9.96
CA SER A 53 5.66 -14.82 9.45
C SER A 53 5.52 -14.20 8.06
N ALA A 54 6.54 -13.51 7.54
CA ALA A 54 6.48 -12.85 6.23
C ALA A 54 6.33 -13.84 5.05
N ASN A 55 6.72 -15.10 5.24
CA ASN A 55 6.65 -16.13 4.20
C ASN A 55 5.22 -16.52 3.78
N ASP A 56 4.21 -16.26 4.61
CA ASP A 56 2.82 -16.70 4.37
C ASP A 56 1.93 -15.62 3.76
N THR A 57 2.49 -14.49 3.32
CA THR A 57 1.68 -13.39 2.80
C THR A 57 1.19 -13.65 1.38
N GLU A 58 -0.12 -13.86 1.25
CA GLU A 58 -0.82 -13.80 -0.04
C GLU A 58 -0.46 -12.49 -0.77
N LYS A 59 -0.09 -12.60 -2.04
CA LYS A 59 0.13 -11.42 -2.89
C LYS A 59 -1.17 -10.61 -2.91
N LEU A 60 -1.16 -9.47 -2.23
CA LEU A 60 -2.27 -8.54 -2.28
C LEU A 60 -2.47 -8.11 -3.72
N ASP A 61 -3.57 -8.56 -4.33
CA ASP A 61 -3.93 -8.13 -5.67
C ASP A 61 -4.39 -6.67 -5.59
N HIS A 62 -3.47 -5.77 -5.92
CA HIS A 62 -3.74 -4.32 -6.00
C HIS A 62 -4.55 -3.94 -7.24
N SER A 63 -5.07 -4.93 -7.95
CA SER A 63 -5.74 -4.75 -9.22
C SER A 63 -7.13 -5.35 -9.25
N ILE A 64 -7.99 -4.71 -10.04
CA ILE A 64 -9.37 -5.10 -10.26
C ILE A 64 -9.55 -5.19 -11.76
N ASN A 65 -10.00 -6.37 -12.22
CA ASN A 65 -10.40 -6.55 -13.61
C ASN A 65 -11.73 -5.82 -13.83
N ILE A 66 -11.75 -4.89 -14.79
CA ILE A 66 -12.93 -4.12 -15.14
C ILE A 66 -13.71 -4.83 -16.23
N ASN A 67 -13.01 -5.36 -17.23
CA ASN A 67 -13.60 -6.09 -18.33
C ASN A 67 -12.67 -7.23 -18.77
N ASN A 68 -13.23 -8.43 -18.90
CA ASN A 68 -12.53 -9.61 -19.41
C ASN A 68 -12.82 -9.84 -20.90
N ASP A 69 -13.81 -9.14 -21.47
CA ASP A 69 -14.19 -9.25 -22.87
C ASP A 69 -13.37 -8.25 -23.71
N TYR A 70 -12.15 -8.65 -24.04
CA TYR A 70 -11.25 -7.93 -24.95
C TYR A 70 -10.37 -8.90 -25.74
N ASN A 71 -9.98 -8.53 -26.97
CA ASN A 71 -8.99 -9.31 -27.72
C ASN A 71 -7.58 -9.07 -27.13
N PRO A 72 -6.88 -10.10 -26.61
CA PRO A 72 -5.54 -9.96 -26.05
C PRO A 72 -4.48 -9.51 -27.06
N GLU A 73 -4.73 -9.66 -28.36
CA GLU A 73 -3.83 -9.22 -29.43
C GLU A 73 -3.91 -7.72 -29.71
N ASN A 74 -4.92 -7.03 -29.17
CA ASN A 74 -5.05 -5.58 -29.32
C ASN A 74 -3.94 -4.85 -28.58
N ASN A 75 -3.48 -3.75 -29.16
CA ASN A 75 -2.56 -2.83 -28.49
C ASN A 75 -3.14 -2.33 -27.17
N THR A 76 -2.29 -2.29 -26.14
CA THR A 76 -2.69 -1.81 -24.81
C THR A 76 -2.13 -0.42 -24.53
N LEU A 77 -2.87 0.35 -23.74
CA LEU A 77 -2.46 1.68 -23.30
C LEU A 77 -2.71 1.83 -21.80
N ILE A 78 -1.71 2.33 -21.08
CA ILE A 78 -1.82 2.62 -19.64
C ILE A 78 -1.99 4.11 -19.44
N LYS A 79 -3.04 4.50 -18.72
CA LYS A 79 -3.22 5.88 -18.24
C LYS A 79 -3.14 5.89 -16.72
N THR A 80 -2.20 6.67 -16.18
CA THR A 80 -2.01 6.85 -14.74
C THR A 80 -2.53 8.20 -14.28
N ILE A 81 -3.25 8.21 -13.17
CA ILE A 81 -3.85 9.40 -12.55
C ILE A 81 -3.47 9.42 -11.08
N ILE A 82 -3.08 10.60 -10.59
CA ILE A 82 -2.85 10.84 -9.16
C ILE A 82 -4.20 11.15 -8.52
N LEU A 83 -4.63 10.31 -7.58
CA LEU A 83 -5.90 10.45 -6.86
C LEU A 83 -5.79 11.44 -5.70
N GLU A 84 -4.66 11.43 -5.01
CA GLU A 84 -4.35 12.30 -3.88
C GLU A 84 -2.82 12.45 -3.79
N ASP A 85 -2.36 13.68 -3.62
CA ASP A 85 -0.96 14.01 -3.45
C ASP A 85 -0.76 14.59 -2.04
N ASN A 86 -0.16 13.79 -1.16
CA ASN A 86 0.26 14.26 0.16
C ASN A 86 1.77 14.48 0.16
N LEU A 87 2.23 15.28 1.11
CA LEU A 87 3.65 15.58 1.33
C LEU A 87 4.57 14.35 1.29
N THR A 88 4.15 13.23 1.87
CA THR A 88 4.98 12.02 1.99
C THR A 88 4.55 10.86 1.11
N MET A 89 3.31 10.85 0.61
CA MET A 89 2.78 9.73 -0.15
C MET A 89 1.77 10.19 -1.20
N LYS A 90 1.73 9.48 -2.33
CA LYS A 90 0.76 9.69 -3.40
C LYS A 90 -0.08 8.45 -3.59
N PHE A 91 -1.38 8.66 -3.81
CA PHE A 91 -2.29 7.61 -4.23
C PHE A 91 -2.38 7.65 -5.75
N ASN A 92 -2.02 6.56 -6.41
CA ASN A 92 -2.02 6.45 -7.86
C ASN A 92 -3.10 5.46 -8.30
N LEU A 93 -3.65 5.70 -9.48
CA LEU A 93 -4.54 4.79 -10.19
C LEU A 93 -4.07 4.67 -11.63
N SER A 94 -3.66 3.47 -12.01
CA SER A 94 -3.34 3.12 -13.39
C SER A 94 -4.49 2.31 -13.97
N ILE A 95 -4.98 2.73 -15.13
CA ILE A 95 -6.00 2.00 -15.87
C ILE A 95 -5.37 1.53 -17.17
N LEU A 96 -5.39 0.22 -17.37
CA LEU A 96 -5.01 -0.44 -18.59
C LEU A 96 -6.22 -0.48 -19.53
N TYR A 97 -6.02 -0.04 -20.76
CA TYR A 97 -7.00 -0.05 -21.84
C TYR A 97 -6.55 -1.00 -22.94
N SER A 98 -7.49 -1.72 -23.53
CA SER A 98 -7.34 -2.37 -24.83
C SER A 98 -7.83 -1.42 -25.92
N ASN A 99 -7.04 -1.23 -26.98
CA ASN A 99 -7.42 -0.44 -28.14
C ASN A 99 -7.98 -1.36 -29.22
N SER A 100 -9.31 -1.42 -29.32
CA SER A 100 -9.98 -2.15 -30.39
C SER A 100 -10.46 -1.14 -31.44
N ASN A 101 -9.79 -1.11 -32.60
CA ASN A 101 -10.17 -0.28 -33.75
C ASN A 101 -10.41 1.20 -33.40
N GLY A 102 -9.55 1.80 -32.57
CA GLY A 102 -9.64 3.21 -32.16
C GLY A 102 -10.53 3.45 -30.94
N THR A 103 -11.21 2.42 -30.41
CA THR A 103 -12.01 2.50 -29.19
C THR A 103 -11.21 1.98 -27.99
N LEU A 104 -11.08 2.82 -26.97
CA LEU A 104 -10.39 2.47 -25.72
C LEU A 104 -11.37 1.79 -24.74
N ILE A 105 -11.12 0.51 -24.47
CA ILE A 105 -11.90 -0.31 -23.53
C ILE A 105 -11.07 -0.51 -22.26
N PRO A 106 -11.49 -0.04 -21.08
CA PRO A 106 -10.77 -0.28 -19.83
C PRO A 106 -10.85 -1.76 -19.45
N ILE A 107 -9.71 -2.41 -19.26
CA ILE A 107 -9.62 -3.85 -18.95
C ILE A 107 -9.23 -4.09 -17.49
N LYS A 108 -8.34 -3.27 -16.93
CA LYS A 108 -7.80 -3.47 -15.58
C LYS A 108 -7.50 -2.14 -14.91
N ALA A 109 -7.85 -2.01 -13.64
CA ALA A 109 -7.44 -0.89 -12.80
C ALA A 109 -6.54 -1.37 -11.68
N THR A 110 -5.37 -0.75 -11.54
CA THR A 110 -4.41 -1.01 -10.46
C THR A 110 -4.23 0.27 -9.67
N SER A 111 -4.34 0.20 -8.35
CA SER A 111 -4.07 1.35 -7.49
C SER A 111 -2.96 1.03 -6.49
N TYR A 112 -2.03 1.97 -6.36
CA TYR A 112 -0.84 1.79 -5.56
C TYR A 112 -0.42 3.10 -4.89
N LEU A 113 0.31 2.97 -3.79
CA LEU A 113 0.96 4.10 -3.14
C LEU A 113 2.37 4.29 -3.71
N SER A 114 2.83 5.54 -3.77
CA SER A 114 4.24 5.88 -4.00
C SER A 114 4.72 6.93 -2.99
N GLY A 115 6.03 7.01 -2.76
CA GLY A 115 6.64 7.89 -1.77
C GLY A 115 7.15 7.14 -0.53
N LEU A 116 7.06 7.76 0.65
CA LEU A 116 7.45 7.17 1.94
C LEU A 116 6.32 6.28 2.46
N LEU A 117 6.46 4.97 2.26
CA LEU A 117 5.44 3.96 2.57
C LEU A 117 5.65 3.24 3.92
N CYS A 118 6.57 3.74 4.75
CA CYS A 118 6.91 3.07 6.00
C CYS A 118 5.71 3.06 6.96
N GLY A 119 5.14 1.87 7.19
CA GLY A 119 3.95 1.69 8.03
C GLY A 119 2.62 1.81 7.30
N TYR A 120 2.58 1.70 5.97
CA TYR A 120 1.34 1.80 5.20
C TYR A 120 1.15 0.66 4.22
N ASP A 121 -0.10 0.29 4.04
CA ASP A 121 -0.52 -0.62 2.98
C ASP A 121 -1.85 -0.15 2.40
N TRP A 122 -2.04 -0.30 1.10
CA TRP A 122 -3.21 0.20 0.38
C TRP A 122 -3.90 -0.91 -0.37
N LYS A 123 -5.18 -1.10 -0.06
CA LYS A 123 -6.01 -2.12 -0.71
C LYS A 123 -7.17 -1.44 -1.43
N ILE A 124 -7.12 -1.46 -2.76
CA ILE A 124 -8.26 -1.06 -3.57
C ILE A 124 -9.38 -2.10 -3.41
N LYS A 125 -10.62 -1.63 -3.28
CA LYS A 125 -11.80 -2.51 -3.15
C LYS A 125 -12.70 -2.45 -4.37
N SER A 126 -12.86 -1.28 -4.97
CA SER A 126 -13.70 -1.12 -6.16
C SER A 126 -13.34 0.13 -6.95
N VAL A 127 -13.52 0.08 -8.27
CA VAL A 127 -13.49 1.24 -9.16
C VAL A 127 -14.76 1.24 -9.99
N ASN A 128 -15.65 2.19 -9.70
CA ASN A 128 -16.90 2.34 -10.42
C ASN A 128 -16.80 3.52 -11.38
N THR A 129 -17.28 3.33 -12.61
CA THR A 129 -17.41 4.42 -13.58
C THR A 129 -18.89 4.68 -13.81
N SER A 130 -19.31 5.94 -13.77
CA SER A 130 -20.69 6.32 -14.07
C SER A 130 -20.72 7.12 -15.36
N ASN A 131 -21.41 6.59 -16.37
CA ASN A 131 -21.67 7.26 -17.63
C ASN A 131 -23.10 7.83 -17.58
N LYS A 132 -23.30 8.91 -16.81
CA LYS A 132 -24.64 9.51 -16.66
C LYS A 132 -24.99 10.52 -17.74
N ASP A 133 -24.01 11.01 -18.49
CA ASP A 133 -24.24 11.92 -19.61
C ASP A 133 -23.31 11.48 -20.75
N GLY A 134 -23.81 11.31 -21.97
CA GLY A 134 -23.05 10.93 -23.18
C GLY A 134 -21.95 11.91 -23.62
N LYS A 135 -21.35 12.64 -22.68
CA LYS A 135 -20.18 13.51 -22.87
C LYS A 135 -18.91 12.75 -22.49
N GLN A 136 -17.88 12.97 -23.28
CA GLN A 136 -16.59 12.26 -23.35
C GLN A 136 -15.74 12.15 -22.05
N LYS A 137 -16.23 12.58 -20.87
CA LYS A 137 -15.48 12.51 -19.60
C LYS A 137 -16.20 11.61 -18.60
N LYS A 138 -15.73 10.37 -18.48
CA LYS A 138 -16.29 9.37 -17.55
C LYS A 138 -15.93 9.77 -16.12
N LYS A 139 -16.94 9.98 -15.27
CA LYS A 139 -16.72 10.16 -13.82
C LYS A 139 -16.39 8.80 -13.23
N PHE A 140 -15.38 8.74 -12.37
CA PHE A 140 -15.04 7.53 -11.64
C PHE A 140 -15.06 7.76 -10.13
N THR A 141 -15.34 6.69 -9.40
CA THR A 141 -15.22 6.60 -7.95
C THR A 141 -14.38 5.38 -7.60
N ALA A 142 -13.22 5.59 -6.99
CA ALA A 142 -12.36 4.52 -6.49
C ALA A 142 -12.48 4.45 -4.96
N ILE A 143 -12.74 3.26 -4.43
CA ILE A 143 -12.87 3.02 -2.98
C ILE A 143 -11.81 2.02 -2.58
N GLY A 144 -11.16 2.27 -1.46
CA GLY A 144 -10.18 1.36 -0.88
C GLY A 144 -9.98 1.58 0.61
N THR A 145 -9.02 0.86 1.16
CA THR A 145 -8.66 0.88 2.59
C THR A 145 -7.17 1.11 2.72
N LEU A 146 -6.79 2.17 3.45
CA LEU A 146 -5.43 2.43 3.88
C LEU A 146 -5.23 1.76 5.24
N GLU A 147 -4.38 0.75 5.29
CA GLU A 147 -4.00 0.08 6.53
C GLU A 147 -2.77 0.76 7.11
N TRP A 148 -2.86 1.13 8.39
CA TRP A 148 -1.78 1.68 9.18
C TRP A 148 -1.12 0.54 9.95
N LYS A 149 0.15 0.30 9.63
CA LYS A 149 0.96 -0.75 10.24
C LYS A 149 1.99 -0.13 11.18
N LEU A 150 2.18 -0.74 12.33
CA LEU A 150 3.29 -0.45 13.24
C LEU A 150 4.18 -1.68 13.25
N PHE A 151 5.41 -1.51 12.75
CA PHE A 151 6.40 -2.58 12.65
C PHE A 151 5.84 -3.84 11.95
N GLY A 152 5.12 -3.60 10.84
CA GLY A 152 4.50 -4.64 10.02
C GLY A 152 3.13 -5.16 10.50
N ILE A 153 2.75 -4.88 11.74
CA ILE A 153 1.48 -5.31 12.33
C ILE A 153 0.41 -4.25 12.05
N LYS A 154 -0.73 -4.65 11.49
CA LYS A 154 -1.86 -3.74 11.24
C LYS A 154 -2.51 -3.29 12.56
N ILE A 155 -2.53 -1.99 12.81
CA ILE A 155 -3.12 -1.37 14.01
C ILE A 155 -4.44 -0.67 13.68
N TYR A 156 -4.55 -0.07 12.49
CA TYR A 156 -5.73 0.69 12.11
C TYR A 156 -6.03 0.56 10.61
N SER A 157 -7.30 0.72 10.25
CA SER A 157 -7.76 0.68 8.85
C SER A 157 -8.66 1.87 8.57
N GLN A 158 -8.26 2.67 7.60
CA GLN A 158 -8.97 3.87 7.19
C GLN A 158 -9.61 3.65 5.82
N ARG A 159 -10.93 3.76 5.74
CA ARG A 159 -11.63 3.75 4.45
C ARG A 159 -11.37 5.07 3.72
N LYS A 160 -11.00 4.99 2.44
CA LYS A 160 -10.87 6.15 1.55
C LYS A 160 -11.71 6.00 0.29
N SER A 161 -12.22 7.13 -0.20
CA SER A 161 -12.97 7.22 -1.44
C SER A 161 -12.45 8.40 -2.25
N PHE A 162 -12.09 8.13 -3.50
CA PHE A 162 -11.60 9.12 -4.45
C PHE A 162 -12.63 9.29 -5.56
N LYS A 163 -12.86 10.54 -5.99
CA LYS A 163 -13.72 10.87 -7.12
C LYS A 163 -12.90 11.65 -8.13
N GLY A 164 -13.03 11.31 -9.41
CA GLY A 164 -12.30 12.00 -10.46
C GLY A 164 -12.97 11.91 -11.83
N ARG A 165 -12.28 12.44 -12.84
CA ARG A 165 -12.70 12.41 -14.25
C ARG A 165 -11.55 11.85 -15.07
N ILE A 166 -11.86 10.90 -15.95
CA ILE A 166 -10.93 10.30 -16.92
C ILE A 166 -11.14 10.92 -18.29
#